data_AF-A0A2G2ATQ6-F1
#
_entry.id   AF-A0A2G2ATQ6-F1
#
_cell.length_a   1.000
_cell.length_b   1.000
_cell.length_c   1.000
_cell.angle_alpha   90.00
_cell.angle_beta   90.00
_cell.angle_gamma   90.00
#
_symmetry.space_group_name_H-M   'P 1'
#
loop_
_entity.id
_entity.type
_entity.pdbx_description
1 polymer ?
#
loop_
_entity_poly.entity_id
_entity_poly.type
_entity_poly.pdbx_seq_one_letter_code
_entity_poly.pdbx_strand_id
1 'polypeptide(L)'
;MDGKGRATDNIAIERFWRSAKCEKIYLNEYQTIKQLKEDVTDYMDFYNYKRFHQTLKYKKTMNAYFESLKANDENYEIQIKSEAQGNKSEVE
;
A
#
# COMPACT_ATOMS: atom_id res chain seq x y z
N MET A 1 -5.93 5.39 -25.91
CA MET A 1 -4.65 5.08 -25.25
C MET A 1 -5.02 4.61 -23.87
N ASP A 2 -5.11 3.30 -23.72
CA ASP A 2 -5.75 2.68 -22.55
C ASP A 2 -4.77 2.79 -21.40
N GLY A 3 -5.18 3.47 -20.33
CA GLY A 3 -4.34 3.99 -19.23
C GLY A 3 -3.65 2.96 -18.33
N LYS A 4 -3.17 1.84 -18.87
CA LYS A 4 -2.35 0.85 -18.16
C LYS A 4 -0.88 1.27 -18.24
N GLY A 5 -0.26 1.54 -17.08
CA GLY A 5 1.17 1.83 -16.97
C GLY A 5 1.51 3.33 -16.95
N ARG A 6 0.75 4.15 -16.22
CA ARG A 6 1.10 5.57 -16.08
C ARG A 6 2.34 5.68 -15.20
N ALA A 7 3.24 6.63 -15.51
CA ALA A 7 4.38 6.96 -14.65
C ALA A 7 3.94 7.32 -13.22
N THR A 8 2.70 7.79 -13.05
CA THR A 8 2.08 8.06 -11.74
C THR A 8 1.84 6.81 -10.91
N ASP A 9 1.63 5.65 -11.54
CA ASP A 9 1.35 4.41 -10.83
C ASP A 9 2.66 3.81 -10.30
N ASN A 10 3.77 3.99 -11.04
CA ASN A 10 5.09 3.50 -10.64
C ASN A 10 5.82 4.40 -9.63
N ILE A 11 5.44 5.68 -9.51
CA ILE A 11 6.18 6.63 -8.69
C ILE A 11 6.32 6.20 -7.22
N ALA A 12 5.29 5.53 -6.68
CA ALA A 12 5.29 5.06 -5.29
C ALA A 12 6.30 3.93 -5.09
N ILE A 13 6.28 2.92 -5.97
CA ILE A 13 7.17 1.77 -5.88
C ILE A 13 8.63 2.16 -6.19
N GLU A 14 8.86 3.08 -7.12
CA GLU A 14 10.19 3.63 -7.39
C GLU A 14 10.76 4.40 -6.19
N ARG A 15 9.94 5.23 -5.54
CA ARG A 15 10.36 5.98 -4.35
C ARG A 15 10.66 5.04 -3.17
N PHE A 16 9.87 3.99 -3.02
CA PHE A 16 10.16 2.92 -2.05
C PHE A 16 11.53 2.29 -2.32
N TRP A 17 11.78 1.80 -3.54
CA TRP A 17 13.03 1.12 -3.88
C TRP A 17 14.25 2.04 -3.82
N ARG A 18 14.11 3.32 -4.17
CA ARG A 18 15.18 4.31 -3.97
C ARG A 18 15.60 4.37 -2.49
N SER A 19 14.63 4.44 -1.58
CA SER A 19 14.88 4.50 -0.14
C SER A 19 15.52 3.20 0.36
N ALA A 20 14.94 2.04 0.01
CA ALA A 20 15.46 0.74 0.41
C ALA A 20 16.92 0.52 -0.03
N LYS A 21 17.24 0.93 -1.27
CA LYS A 21 18.61 0.83 -1.79
C LYS A 21 19.57 1.71 -1.02
N CYS A 22 19.29 3.00 -0.89
CA CYS A 22 20.19 3.96 -0.28
C CYS A 22 20.38 3.77 1.23
N GLU A 23 19.31 3.39 1.94
CA GLU A 23 19.34 3.32 3.41
C GLU A 23 19.80 1.97 3.96
N LYS A 24 19.81 0.92 3.13
CA LYS A 24 20.09 -0.44 3.59
C LYS A 24 21.00 -1.20 2.63
N ILE A 25 20.54 -1.44 1.39
CA ILE A 25 21.23 -2.35 0.47
C ILE A 25 22.62 -1.84 0.07
N TYR A 26 22.77 -0.56 -0.24
CA TYR A 26 24.05 0.01 -0.67
C TYR A 26 25.05 0.25 0.47
N LEU A 27 24.60 0.17 1.73
CA LEU A 27 25.46 0.32 2.90
C LEU A 27 26.05 -1.01 3.38
N ASN A 28 25.54 -2.13 2.87
CA ASN A 28 25.88 -3.47 3.32
C ASN A 28 26.55 -4.29 2.21
N GLU A 29 27.52 -5.11 2.60
CA GLU A 29 28.05 -6.16 1.74
C GLU A 29 27.39 -7.50 2.09
N TYR A 30 26.99 -8.25 1.06
CA TYR A 30 26.29 -9.52 1.23
C TYR A 30 27.15 -10.66 0.70
N GLN A 31 27.42 -11.65 1.55
CA GLN A 31 28.19 -12.83 1.18
C GLN A 31 27.31 -13.88 0.48
N THR A 32 25.99 -13.83 0.72
CA THR A 32 25.03 -14.75 0.11
C THR A 32 23.73 -14.03 -0.27
N ILE A 33 23.03 -14.57 -1.27
CA ILE A 33 21.69 -14.10 -1.65
C ILE A 33 20.70 -14.25 -0.49
N LYS A 34 20.89 -15.26 0.38
CA LYS A 34 20.03 -15.48 1.55
C LYS A 34 20.08 -14.28 2.50
N GLN A 35 21.28 -13.80 2.82
CA GLN A 35 21.46 -12.61 3.66
C GLN A 35 20.77 -11.38 3.04
N LEU A 36 20.95 -11.14 1.74
CA LEU A 36 20.28 -10.04 1.06
C LEU A 36 18.74 -10.14 1.18
N LYS A 37 18.17 -11.34 1.00
CA LYS A 37 16.73 -11.55 1.13
C LYS A 37 16.22 -11.26 2.54
N GLU A 38 16.92 -11.76 3.57
CA GLU A 38 16.58 -11.50 4.98
C GLU A 38 16.58 -10.00 5.27
N ASP A 39 17.63 -9.30 4.84
CA ASP A 39 17.79 -7.87 5.07
C ASP A 39 16.74 -7.02 4.34
N VAL A 40 16.30 -7.46 3.14
CA VAL A 40 15.17 -6.86 2.41
C VAL A 40 13.85 -7.10 3.14
N THR A 41 13.61 -8.30 3.68
CA THR A 41 12.43 -8.60 4.49
C THR A 41 12.39 -7.72 5.73
N ASP A 42 13.50 -7.60 6.45
CA ASP A 42 13.61 -6.74 7.64
C ASP A 42 13.33 -5.27 7.30
N TYR A 43 13.85 -4.79 6.17
CA TYR A 43 13.59 -3.43 5.71
C TYR A 43 12.12 -3.21 5.35
N MET A 44 11.46 -4.21 4.73
CA MET A 44 10.05 -4.16 4.40
C MET A 44 9.18 -4.07 5.66
N ASP A 45 9.51 -4.84 6.69
CA ASP A 45 8.82 -4.79 7.98
C ASP A 45 9.03 -3.44 8.68
N PHE A 46 10.25 -2.92 8.65
CA PHE A 46 10.53 -1.56 9.14
C PHE A 46 9.71 -0.50 8.40
N TYR A 47 9.70 -0.54 7.06
CA TYR A 47 8.99 0.43 6.24
C TYR A 47 7.46 0.39 6.48
N ASN A 48 6.89 -0.81 6.60
CA ASN A 48 5.45 -0.97 6.74
C ASN A 48 4.94 -0.68 8.16
N TYR A 49 5.67 -1.11 9.18
CA TYR A 49 5.17 -1.14 10.56
C TYR A 49 5.90 -0.22 11.54
N LYS A 50 7.03 0.38 11.15
CA LYS A 50 7.84 1.21 12.06
C LYS A 50 8.08 2.63 11.52
N ARG A 51 8.25 2.79 10.21
CA ARG A 51 8.48 4.09 9.58
C ARG A 51 7.21 4.95 9.55
N PHE A 52 7.36 6.21 9.98
CA PHE A 52 6.32 7.23 9.83
C PHE A 52 6.52 8.01 8.53
N HIS A 53 5.43 8.29 7.82
CA HIS A 53 5.46 9.02 6.56
C HIS A 53 4.72 10.35 6.67
N GLN A 54 5.41 11.46 6.40
CA GLN A 54 4.81 12.81 6.45
C GLN A 54 3.62 12.93 5.48
N THR A 55 3.72 12.34 4.28
CA THR A 55 2.63 12.30 3.30
C THR A 55 1.40 11.54 3.80
N LEU A 56 1.57 10.65 4.78
CA LEU A 56 0.49 9.89 5.43
C LEU A 56 0.11 10.50 6.78
N LYS A 57 0.30 11.81 6.98
CA LYS A 57 0.03 12.50 8.26
C LYS A 57 0.76 11.85 9.43
N TYR A 58 2.02 11.46 9.22
CA TYR A 58 2.84 10.72 10.18
C TYR A 58 2.20 9.41 10.67
N LYS A 59 1.43 8.74 9.81
CA LYS A 59 1.04 7.35 10.02
C LYS A 59 2.06 6.40 9.38
N LYS A 60 2.01 5.15 9.82
CA LYS A 60 2.73 4.03 9.22
C LYS A 60 2.01 3.58 7.96
N THR A 61 2.75 3.07 6.97
CA THR A 61 2.18 2.61 5.70
C THR A 61 1.08 1.57 5.92
N MET A 62 1.32 0.60 6.82
CA MET A 62 0.32 -0.45 7.07
C MET A 62 -0.96 0.08 7.72
N ASN A 63 -0.87 1.13 8.55
CA ASN A 63 -2.07 1.76 9.12
C ASN A 63 -2.93 2.39 8.02
N ALA A 64 -2.31 3.14 7.11
CA ALA A 64 -3.01 3.75 5.98
C ALA A 64 -3.64 2.68 5.07
N TYR A 65 -2.94 1.56 4.84
CA TYR A 65 -3.48 0.43 4.09
C TYR A 65 -4.71 -0.18 4.77
N PHE A 66 -4.65 -0.51 6.06
CA PHE A 66 -5.80 -1.07 6.78
C PHE A 66 -6.98 -0.09 6.87
N GLU A 67 -6.73 1.21 7.03
CA GLU A 67 -7.78 2.22 6.98
C GLU A 67 -8.46 2.24 5.60
N SER A 68 -7.70 2.11 4.51
CA SER A 68 -8.26 2.06 3.17
C SER A 68 -9.10 0.81 2.90
N LEU A 69 -8.69 -0.34 3.45
CA LEU A 69 -9.47 -1.58 3.35
C LEU A 69 -10.81 -1.45 4.06
N LYS A 70 -10.82 -0.94 5.30
CA LYS A 70 -12.06 -0.71 6.05
C LYS A 70 -13.02 0.22 5.32
N ALA A 71 -12.50 1.32 4.79
CA ALA A 71 -13.31 2.27 4.02
C ALA A 71 -13.92 1.62 2.77
N ASN A 72 -13.16 0.75 2.08
CA ASN A 72 -13.67 0.03 0.91
C ASN A 72 -14.78 -0.97 1.29
N ASP A 73 -14.60 -1.70 2.41
CA ASP A 73 -15.63 -2.62 2.91
C ASP A 73 -16.92 -1.88 3.29
N GLU A 74 -16.81 -0.75 3.99
CA GLU A 74 -17.95 0.11 4.34
C GLU A 74 -18.67 0.65 3.09
N ASN A 75 -17.90 1.09 2.08
CA ASN A 75 -18.46 1.58 0.82
C ASN A 75 -19.21 0.48 0.07
N TYR A 76 -18.68 -0.76 0.07
CA TYR A 76 -19.34 -1.91 -0.53
C TYR A 76 -20.67 -2.22 0.16
N GLU A 77 -20.70 -2.23 1.49
CA GLU A 77 -21.92 -2.46 2.27
C GLU A 77 -22.99 -1.37 2.04
N ILE A 78 -22.57 -0.11 1.91
CA ILE A 78 -23.48 1.01 1.57
C ILE A 78 -24.07 0.81 0.18
N GLN A 79 -23.24 0.43 -0.80
CA GLN A 79 -23.69 0.17 -2.16
C GLN A 79 -24.77 -0.93 -2.19
N ILE A 80 -24.51 -2.08 -1.56
CA ILE A 80 -25.46 -3.20 -1.49
C ILE A 80 -26.79 -2.78 -0.85
N LYS A 81 -26.75 -2.00 0.25
CA LYS A 81 -27.96 -1.51 0.91
C LYS A 81 -28.74 -0.52 0.04
N SER A 82 -28.05 0.33 -0.73
CA SER A 82 -28.70 1.28 -1.64
C SER A 82 -29.40 0.57 -2.81
N GLU A 83 -28.78 -0.47 -3.37
CA GLU A 83 -29.34 -1.29 -4.44
C GLU A 83 -30.56 -2.10 -3.96
N ALA A 84 -30.50 -2.63 -2.73
CA ALA A 84 -31.60 -3.36 -2.11
C ALA A 84 -32.83 -2.47 -1.80
N GLN A 85 -32.63 -1.17 -1.55
CA GLN A 85 -33.71 -0.20 -1.33
C GLN A 85 -34.32 0.31 -2.64
N GLY A 86 -33.51 0.54 -3.68
CA GLY A 86 -33.99 0.93 -5.01
C GLY A 86 -34.89 -0.13 -5.67
N ASN A 87 -34.60 -1.41 -5.47
CA ASN A 87 -35.41 -2.51 -6.00
C ASN A 87 -36.77 -2.70 -5.29
N LYS A 88 -37.01 -2.04 -4.14
CA LYS A 88 -38.32 -2.10 -3.45
C LYS A 88 -39.33 -1.08 -3.99
N SER A 89 -38.88 -0.01 -4.65
CA SER A 89 -39.75 1.04 -5.20
C SER A 89 -40.19 0.80 -6.65
N GLU A 90 -39.70 -0.24 -7.32
CA GLU A 90 -40.12 -0.60 -8.70
C GLU A 90 -41.17 -1.73 -8.74
N VAL A 91 -41.67 -2.19 -7.58
CA VAL A 91 -42.62 -3.32 -7.47
C VAL A 91 -43.98 -2.91 -6.84
N GLU A 92 -44.23 -1.62 -6.66
CA GLU A 92 -45.58 -1.06 -6.38
C GLU A 92 -46.05 -0.22 -7.58
#